data_AF-A0A849RLF2-F1
#
_entry.id   AF-A0A849RLF2-F1
#
_cell.length_a   1.000
_cell.length_b   1.000
_cell.length_c   1.000
_cell.angle_alpha   90.00
_cell.angle_beta   90.00
_cell.angle_gamma   90.00
#
_symmetry.space_group_name_H-M   'P 1'
#
loop_
_entity.id
_entity.type
_entity.pdbx_description
1 polymer ?
#
loop_
_entity_poly.entity_id
_entity_poly.type
_entity_poly.pdbx_seq_one_letter_code
_entity_poly.pdbx_strand_id
1 'polypeptide(L)' 'MLVNLTIIDLAVVKSLDLDLAKGMSALTGETGAGKSILLTALGLALGDRADSGYVRPDCKRAEINLEFDLTDVPLAQQW' A
#
# COMPACT_ATOMS: atom_id res chain seq x y z
N MET A 1 8.19 -11.48 -1.42
CA MET A 1 8.31 -10.37 -0.44
C MET A 1 7.79 -9.09 -1.09
N LEU A 2 7.07 -8.23 -0.38
CA LEU A 2 6.71 -6.91 -0.87
C LEU A 2 7.97 -6.08 -1.16
N VAL A 3 8.12 -5.56 -2.38
CA VAL A 3 9.28 -4.76 -2.81
C VAL A 3 8.93 -3.32 -3.11
N ASN A 4 7.69 -3.05 -3.54
CA ASN A 4 7.21 -1.69 -3.77
C ASN A 4 5.73 -1.55 -3.36
N LEU A 5 5.39 -0.39 -2.81
CA LEU A 5 4.03 0.06 -2.56
C LEU A 5 3.83 1.44 -3.22
N THR A 6 2.95 1.49 -4.20
CA THR A 6 2.51 2.74 -4.83
C THR A 6 1.08 3.07 -4.43
N ILE A 7 0.81 4.33 -4.08
CA ILE A 7 -0.52 4.84 -3.72
C ILE A 7 -0.81 6.13 -4.50
N ILE A 8 -2.02 6.26 -5.05
CA ILE A 8 -2.52 7.50 -5.66
C ILE A 8 -3.89 7.82 -5.06
N ASP A 9 -4.07 9.06 -4.60
CA ASP A 9 -5.35 9.64 -4.15
C ASP A 9 -6.12 8.82 -3.08
N LEU A 10 -5.40 8.29 -2.09
CA LEU A 10 -5.96 7.54 -0.96
C LEU A 10 -5.99 8.38 0.33
N ALA A 11 -7.19 8.70 0.81
CA ALA A 11 -7.45 9.50 2.01
C ALA A 11 -6.63 10.81 2.02
N VAL A 12 -5.62 10.92 2.88
CA VAL A 12 -4.74 12.09 2.97
C VAL A 12 -3.55 12.04 2.01
N VAL A 13 -3.27 10.88 1.43
CA VAL A 13 -2.13 10.64 0.53
C VAL A 13 -2.53 10.97 -0.90
N LYS A 14 -1.90 12.00 -1.47
CA LYS A 14 -2.02 12.32 -2.91
C LYS A 14 -1.24 11.32 -3.77
N SER A 15 0.01 11.08 -3.40
CA SER A 15 0.89 10.15 -4.10
C SER A 15 1.94 9.63 -3.13
N LEU A 16 2.22 8.34 -3.18
CA LEU A 16 3.33 7.70 -2.48
C LEU A 16 3.94 6.66 -3.39
N ASP A 17 5.26 6.59 -3.36
CA ASP A 17 6.06 5.53 -3.93
C ASP A 17 7.08 5.11 -2.88
N LEU A 18 7.02 3.85 -2.46
CA LEU A 18 7.81 3.32 -1.35
C LEU A 18 8.46 1.99 -1.72
N ASP A 19 9.78 2.00 -1.84
CA ASP A 19 10.59 0.80 -1.99
C ASP A 19 10.90 0.17 -0.63
N LEU A 20 10.80 -1.16 -0.57
CA LEU A 20 11.09 -1.96 0.62
C LEU A 20 12.25 -2.92 0.35
N ALA A 21 13.17 -2.98 1.31
CA ALA A 21 14.30 -3.89 1.28
C ALA A 21 14.07 -5.10 2.20
N LYS A 22 14.73 -6.23 1.88
CA LYS A 22 14.71 -7.44 2.70
C LYS A 22 15.12 -7.15 4.15
N GLY A 23 14.45 -7.78 5.10
CA GLY A 23 14.73 -7.64 6.53
C GLY A 23 13.60 -6.92 7.26
N MET A 24 13.95 -5.93 8.08
CA MET A 24 13.03 -5.19 8.93
C MET A 24 12.90 -3.74 8.46
N SER A 25 11.68 -3.31 8.19
CA SER A 25 11.36 -1.91 7.92
C SER A 25 10.68 -1.28 9.14
N ALA A 26 11.10 -0.08 9.51
CA ALA A 26 10.51 0.69 10.60
C ALA A 26 9.85 1.96 10.05
N LEU A 27 8.54 2.08 10.28
CA LEU A 27 7.77 3.26 9.90
C LEU A 27 7.60 4.16 11.13
N THR A 28 8.21 5.35 11.08
CA THR A 28 8.20 6.33 12.18
C THR A 28 7.51 7.62 11.75
N GLY A 29 7.22 8.49 12.72
CA GLY A 29 6.54 9.77 12.49
C GLY A 29 5.64 10.15 13.67
N GLU A 30 5.01 11.31 13.59
CA GLU A 30 4.08 11.80 14.61
C GLU A 30 2.68 11.17 14.47
N THR A 31 1.82 11.38 15.47
CA THR A 31 0.40 11.03 15.36
C THR A 31 -0.23 11.86 14.25
N GLY A 32 -0.98 11.22 13.34
CA GLY A 32 -1.57 11.91 12.19
C GLY A 32 -0.64 12.07 10.98
N ALA A 33 0.63 11.68 11.08
CA ALA A 33 1.59 11.71 9.96
C ALA A 33 1.29 10.68 8.84
N GLY A 34 0.13 10.02 8.88
CA GLY A 34 -0.29 9.08 7.85
C GLY A 34 0.24 7.65 8.02
N LYS A 35 0.97 7.29 9.07
CA LYS A 35 1.53 5.93 9.21
C LYS A 35 0.51 4.80 9.03
N SER A 36 -0.67 4.94 9.65
CA SER A 36 -1.74 3.92 9.55
C SER A 36 -2.32 3.79 8.13
N ILE A 37 -2.20 4.83 7.29
CA ILE A 37 -2.71 4.76 5.91
C ILE A 37 -1.97 3.70 5.09
N LEU A 38 -0.70 3.44 5.42
CA LEU A 38 0.09 2.42 4.74
C LEU A 38 -0.42 1.02 5.05
N LEU A 39 -0.76 0.78 6.32
CA LEU A 39 -1.37 -0.47 6.74
C LEU A 39 -2.76 -0.65 6.10
N THR A 40 -3.55 0.44 6.03
CA THR A 40 -4.84 0.41 5.33
C THR A 40 -4.68 0.13 3.84
N ALA A 41 -3.72 0.77 3.16
CA ALA A 41 -3.47 0.53 1.74
C ALA A 41 -3.08 -0.93 1.47
N LEU A 42 -2.21 -1.49 2.30
CA LEU A 42 -1.83 -2.91 2.24
C LEU A 42 -3.05 -3.83 2.41
N GLY A 43 -3.88 -3.58 3.43
CA GLY A 43 -5.10 -4.36 3.66
C GLY A 43 -6.07 -4.31 2.47
N LEU A 44 -6.34 -3.10 1.96
CA LEU A 44 -7.23 -2.89 0.81
C LEU A 44 -6.74 -3.61 -0.45
N ALA A 45 -5.44 -3.54 -0.75
CA ALA A 45 -4.87 -4.22 -1.91
C ALA A 45 -4.83 -5.75 -1.74
N LEU A 46 -4.85 -6.26 -0.51
CA LEU A 46 -4.94 -7.70 -0.20
C LEU A 46 -6.38 -8.21 -0.08
N GLY A 47 -7.39 -7.36 -0.32
CA GLY A 47 -8.79 -7.76 -0.41
C GLY A 47 -9.66 -7.39 0.80
N ASP A 48 -9.17 -6.52 1.70
CA ASP A 48 -10.04 -5.92 2.71
C ASP A 48 -11.20 -5.15 2.08
N ARG A 49 -12.28 -4.99 2.84
CA ARG A 49 -13.46 -4.27 2.38
C ARG A 49 -13.12 -2.82 2.06
N ALA A 50 -13.25 -2.46 0.78
CA ALA A 50 -13.14 -1.09 0.32
C ALA A 50 -14.41 -0.28 0.62
N ASP A 51 -14.21 0.98 1.01
CA ASP A 51 -15.24 2.00 1.18
C ASP A 51 -14.87 3.25 0.36
N SER A 52 -15.87 3.94 -0.19
CA SER A 52 -15.66 5.17 -0.97
C SER A 52 -15.00 6.30 -0.18
N GLY A 53 -15.11 6.28 1.16
CA GLY A 53 -14.45 7.22 2.06
C GLY A 53 -12.93 7.15 2.05
N TYR A 54 -12.34 6.11 1.44
CA TYR A 54 -10.90 6.05 1.21
C TYR A 54 -10.44 6.84 -0.02
N VAL A 55 -11.34 7.22 -0.94
CA VAL A 55 -10.96 8.10 -2.05
C VAL A 55 -10.73 9.50 -1.51
N ARG A 56 -9.57 10.08 -1.83
CA ARG A 56 -9.23 11.45 -1.44
C ARG A 56 -10.30 12.44 -1.93
N PRO A 57 -10.67 13.47 -1.15
CA PRO A 57 -11.63 14.48 -1.59
C PRO A 57 -11.25 15.10 -2.94
N ASP A 58 -12.27 15.33 -3.77
CA ASP A 58 -12.18 15.86 -5.14
C ASP A 58 -11.47 14.94 -6.16
N CYS A 59 -11.09 13.71 -5.76
CA CYS A 59 -10.53 12.71 -6.66
C CYS A 59 -11.61 11.70 -7.10
N LYS A 60 -11.45 11.14 -8.31
CA LYS A 60 -12.44 10.20 -8.89
C LYS A 60 -12.23 8.75 -8.45
N ARG A 61 -11.00 8.38 -8.11
CA ARG A 61 -10.59 7.03 -7.70
C ARG A 61 -9.35 7.11 -6.83
N ALA A 62 -9.12 6.06 -6.05
CA ALA A 62 -7.85 5.77 -5.41
C ALA A 62 -7.22 4.56 -6.10
N GLU A 63 -5.90 4.53 -6.19
CA GLU A 63 -5.14 3.40 -6.75
C GLU A 63 -4.11 2.94 -5.73
N ILE A 64 -3.99 1.63 -5.55
CA ILE A 64 -3.01 1.00 -4.67
C ILE A 64 -2.40 -0.15 -5.46
N ASN A 65 -1.07 -0.12 -5.64
CA ASN A 65 -0.34 -1.19 -6.31
C ASN A 65 0.69 -1.76 -5.33
N LEU A 66 0.72 -3.09 -5.25
CA LEU A 66 1.72 -3.84 -4.49
C LEU A 66 2.55 -4.66 -5.47
N GLU A 67 3.87 -4.52 -5.38
CA GLU A 67 4.79 -5.38 -6.12
C GLU A 67 5.44 -6.37 -5.17
N PHE A 68 5.45 -7.65 -5.57
CA PHE A 68 6.04 -8.72 -4.77
C PHE A 68 7.14 -9.45 -5.55
N ASP A 69 8.31 -9.63 -4.93
CA ASP A 69 9.31 -10.61 -5.33
C ASP A 69 8.78 -12.02 -5.05
N LEU A 70 8.55 -12.80 -6.10
CA LEU A 70 8.04 -14.17 -6.02
C LEU A 70 9.14 -15.23 -6.08
N THR A 71 10.44 -14.86 -6.09
CA THR A 71 11.57 -15.79 -6.27
C THR A 71 11.51 -16.97 -5.30
N ASP A 72 11.13 -16.71 -4.05
CA ASP A 72 11.04 -17.72 -2.98
C ASP A 72 9.64 -18.36 -2.83
N VAL A 73 8.74 -18.14 -3.79
CA VAL A 73 7.35 -18.64 -3.75
C VAL A 73 6.97 -19.36 -5.07
N PRO A 74 7.48 -20.59 -5.31
CA PRO A 74 7.30 -21.28 -6.59
C PRO A 74 5.84 -21.54 -6.97
N LEU A 75 4.95 -21.74 -5.99
CA LEU A 75 3.53 -21.94 -6.24
C LEU A 75 2.84 -20.68 -6.79
N ALA A 76 3.23 -19.50 -6.31
CA ALA A 76 2.66 -18.23 -6.77
C ALA A 76 3.13 -17.86 -8.18
N GLN A 77 4.29 -18.36 -8.62
CA GLN A 77 4.78 -18.15 -10.00
C GLN A 77 3.97 -18.94 -11.05
N GLN A 78 3.12 -19.88 -10.60
CA GLN A 78 2.31 -20.72 -11.48
C GLN A 78 0.85 -20.25 -11.60
N TRP A 79 0.44 -19.23 -10.83
CA TRP A 79 -0.87 -18.59 -10.95
C TRP A 79 -0.93 -17.70 -12.20
#